data_AF-A0A1J7BAE6-F1
#
_entry.id   AF-A0A1J7BAE6-F1
#
_cell.length_a   1.000
_cell.length_b   1.000
_cell.length_c   1.000
_cell.angle_alpha   90.00
_cell.angle_beta   90.00
_cell.angle_gamma   90.00
#
_symmetry.space_group_name_H-M   'P 1'
#
loop_
_entity.id
_entity.type
_entity.pdbx_description
1 polymer ?
#
loop_
_entity_poly.entity_id
_entity_poly.type
_entity_poly.pdbx_seq_one_letter_code
_entity_poly.pdbx_strand_id
1 'polypeptide(L)'
;MGGPAEGPAAPAAFRRAVESLRAGALRPEVAAEVIRAPRRLAPFSFAVSGEVGAAEDGDGDERGDDGGPGIGTADGRLILLHDPDGQDAWRGEYRVVVLVQADLEPELASDPLLPDVGWSWLSEALAARGCAYAEPSGTVSRSSSHFFGGLAGRDPSTRIEIRASWTPLAAPQAPEGVPELGCHLAAWGELLCAAAGLPPVQEGVIAMPRPGRGR
;
A
#
# COMPACT_ATOMS: atom_id res chain seq x y z
N MET A 1 3.95 27.24 -35.62
CA MET A 1 3.08 26.42 -34.76
C MET A 1 3.87 25.18 -34.35
N GLY A 2 4.67 25.28 -33.30
CA GLY A 2 5.36 24.11 -32.74
C GLY A 2 4.38 23.35 -31.85
N GLY A 3 4.10 22.09 -32.20
CA GLY A 3 3.33 21.20 -31.32
C GLY A 3 4.09 20.96 -30.01
N PRO A 4 3.39 20.60 -28.92
CA PRO A 4 4.07 20.28 -27.67
C PRO A 4 5.02 19.11 -27.93
N ALA A 5 6.28 19.26 -27.55
CA ALA A 5 7.25 18.18 -27.59
C ALA A 5 6.71 17.00 -26.77
N GLU A 6 6.35 15.90 -27.43
CA GLU A 6 6.18 14.61 -26.78
C GLU A 6 7.48 14.32 -26.03
N GLY A 7 7.37 14.08 -24.72
CA GLY A 7 8.50 13.62 -23.93
C GLY A 7 9.03 12.31 -24.51
N PRO A 8 10.29 11.94 -24.21
CA PRO A 8 10.85 10.67 -24.70
C PRO A 8 9.94 9.51 -24.30
N ALA A 9 9.69 8.61 -25.25
CA ALA A 9 8.96 7.37 -24.99
C ALA A 9 9.63 6.60 -23.86
N ALA A 10 8.82 6.01 -22.98
CA ALA A 10 9.34 5.31 -21.81
C ALA A 10 10.27 4.14 -22.19
N PRO A 11 11.42 3.97 -21.50
CA PRO A 11 12.35 2.86 -21.69
C PRO A 11 11.64 1.50 -21.63
N ALA A 12 12.15 0.53 -22.39
CA ALA A 12 11.59 -0.83 -22.38
C ALA A 12 11.62 -1.46 -20.98
N ALA A 13 12.72 -1.25 -20.24
CA ALA A 13 12.86 -1.70 -18.86
C ALA A 13 11.77 -1.13 -17.93
N PHE A 14 11.44 0.16 -18.07
CA PHE A 14 10.36 0.78 -17.31
C PHE A 14 8.99 0.22 -17.68
N ARG A 15 8.70 0.03 -18.98
CA ARG A 15 7.44 -0.55 -19.44
C ARG A 15 7.24 -1.96 -18.89
N ARG A 16 8.29 -2.80 -18.92
CA ARG A 16 8.28 -4.15 -18.34
C ARG A 16 8.06 -4.14 -16.82
N ALA A 17 8.70 -3.22 -16.10
CA ALA A 17 8.48 -3.07 -14.66
C ALA A 17 7.02 -2.68 -14.34
N VAL A 18 6.43 -1.77 -15.13
CA VAL A 18 5.02 -1.38 -14.98
C VAL A 18 4.07 -2.54 -15.34
N GLU A 19 4.38 -3.34 -16.36
CA GLU A 19 3.62 -4.54 -16.70
C GLU A 19 3.65 -5.58 -15.57
N SER A 20 4.83 -5.86 -15.00
CA SER A 20 4.98 -6.75 -13.83
C SER A 20 4.17 -6.23 -12.64
N LEU A 21 4.23 -4.92 -12.36
CA LEU A 21 3.43 -4.28 -11.31
C LEU A 21 1.93 -4.48 -11.54
N ARG A 22 1.43 -4.21 -12.75
CA ARG A 22 0.00 -4.40 -13.10
C ARG A 22 -0.47 -5.84 -13.03
N ALA A 23 0.43 -6.80 -13.22
CA ALA A 23 0.14 -8.22 -13.10
C ALA A 23 0.11 -8.73 -11.65
N GLY A 24 0.54 -7.91 -10.68
CA GLY A 24 0.51 -8.25 -9.25
C GLY A 24 -0.93 -8.47 -8.75
N ALA A 25 -1.15 -9.59 -8.06
CA ALA A 25 -2.45 -9.91 -7.48
C ALA A 25 -2.60 -9.24 -6.11
N LEU A 26 -3.60 -8.37 -5.98
CA LEU A 26 -4.03 -7.79 -4.72
C LEU A 26 -5.11 -8.67 -4.06
N ARG A 27 -5.23 -8.54 -2.75
CA ARG A 27 -6.33 -9.10 -1.97
C ARG A 27 -7.68 -8.52 -2.43
N PRO A 28 -8.78 -9.29 -2.39
CA PRO A 28 -10.10 -8.80 -2.80
C PRO A 28 -10.61 -7.64 -1.95
N GLU A 29 -10.09 -7.46 -0.73
CA GLU A 29 -10.42 -6.33 0.14
C GLU A 29 -9.74 -5.01 -0.30
N VAL A 30 -8.76 -5.07 -1.20
CA VAL A 30 -8.03 -3.89 -1.69
C VAL A 30 -8.60 -3.46 -3.03
N ALA A 31 -9.30 -2.32 -3.05
CA ALA A 31 -9.64 -1.64 -4.29
C ALA A 31 -8.44 -0.78 -4.70
N ALA A 32 -7.96 -0.93 -5.94
CA ALA A 32 -6.81 -0.18 -6.44
C ALA A 32 -7.02 0.34 -7.85
N GLU A 33 -6.50 1.54 -8.11
CA GLU A 33 -6.59 2.18 -9.42
C GLU A 33 -5.29 2.91 -9.79
N VAL A 34 -5.07 3.08 -11.10
CA VAL A 34 -3.92 3.82 -11.61
C VAL A 34 -4.20 5.32 -11.52
N ILE A 35 -3.30 6.05 -10.87
CA ILE A 35 -3.42 7.50 -10.70
C ILE A 35 -2.29 8.24 -11.40
N ARG A 36 -2.44 9.56 -11.49
CA ARG A 36 -1.38 10.43 -11.99
C ARG A 36 -0.18 10.40 -11.05
N ALA A 37 0.96 9.91 -11.54
CA ALA A 37 2.20 9.92 -10.78
C ALA A 37 2.69 11.35 -10.50
N PRO A 38 3.33 11.59 -9.32
CA PRO A 38 3.97 12.86 -9.04
C PRO A 38 5.02 13.22 -10.08
N ARG A 39 5.11 14.51 -10.40
CA ARG A 39 6.08 15.05 -11.35
C ARG A 39 7.39 15.38 -10.64
N ARG A 40 8.50 15.35 -11.39
CA ARG A 40 9.84 15.83 -10.98
C ARG A 40 10.58 15.00 -9.93
N LEU A 41 10.07 13.82 -9.55
CA LEU A 41 10.80 12.89 -8.67
C LEU A 41 11.80 12.03 -9.45
N ALA A 42 11.50 11.71 -10.71
CA ALA A 42 12.29 10.88 -11.61
C ALA A 42 11.93 11.21 -13.07
N PRO A 43 12.77 10.85 -14.05
CA PRO A 43 12.43 10.92 -15.47
C PRO A 43 11.17 10.11 -15.82
N PHE A 44 11.00 8.94 -15.20
CA PHE A 44 9.84 8.07 -15.42
C PHE A 44 9.20 7.69 -14.08
N SER A 45 7.87 7.73 -14.02
CA SER A 45 7.13 7.35 -12.82
C SER A 45 5.77 6.75 -13.14
N PHE A 46 5.33 5.83 -12.27
CA PHE A 46 4.03 5.17 -12.32
C PHE A 46 3.43 5.15 -10.91
N ALA A 47 2.13 5.30 -10.77
CA ALA A 47 1.49 5.38 -9.47
C ALA A 47 0.14 4.66 -9.42
N VAL A 48 -0.11 4.06 -8.27
CA VAL A 48 -1.34 3.34 -7.92
C VAL A 48 -1.85 3.92 -6.60
N SER A 49 -3.14 4.19 -6.49
CA SER A 49 -3.82 4.37 -5.19
C SER A 49 -4.54 3.09 -4.83
N GLY A 50 -4.72 2.87 -3.54
CA GLY A 50 -5.53 1.77 -3.06
C GLY A 50 -6.16 2.08 -1.72
N GLU A 51 -7.28 1.41 -1.46
CA GLU A 51 -8.09 1.57 -0.28
C GLU A 51 -8.65 0.22 0.18
N VAL A 52 -8.82 0.10 1.49
CA VAL A 52 -9.42 -1.04 2.19
C VAL A 52 -10.55 -0.51 3.06
N GLY A 53 -11.69 -1.20 3.03
CA GLY A 53 -12.92 -0.79 3.72
C GLY A 53 -13.91 0.01 2.84
N ALA A 54 -13.68 0.07 1.52
CA ALA A 54 -14.55 0.77 0.56
C ALA A 54 -15.80 -0.02 0.11
N ALA A 55 -16.19 -1.07 0.83
CA ALA A 55 -17.38 -1.85 0.48
C ALA A 55 -18.38 -1.83 1.64
N GLU A 56 -19.23 -0.79 1.67
CA GLU A 56 -20.71 -0.90 1.80
C GLU A 56 -21.34 0.40 1.23
N ASP A 57 -21.36 0.55 -0.11
CA ASP A 57 -22.39 1.35 -0.77
C ASP A 57 -23.72 0.56 -0.70
N GLY A 58 -24.27 0.48 0.50
CA GLY A 58 -25.59 -0.08 0.78
C GLY A 58 -26.25 0.81 1.81
N ASP A 59 -27.29 1.53 1.42
CA ASP A 59 -28.20 2.20 2.35
C ASP A 59 -28.59 1.23 3.48
N GLY A 60 -28.11 1.47 4.70
CA GLY A 60 -28.41 0.58 5.82
C GLY A 60 -27.70 0.98 7.10
N ASP A 61 -28.43 1.68 7.95
CA ASP A 61 -28.18 1.79 9.38
C ASP A 61 -28.11 0.39 10.04
N GLU A 62 -27.01 -0.36 9.88
CA GLU A 62 -26.72 -1.53 10.71
C GLU A 62 -25.21 -1.61 10.97
N ARG A 63 -24.69 -0.69 11.80
CA ARG A 63 -23.58 -1.05 12.70
C ARG A 63 -24.11 -2.17 13.59
N GLY A 64 -23.98 -3.41 13.11
CA GLY A 64 -24.29 -4.59 13.88
C GLY A 64 -23.48 -4.55 15.17
N ASP A 65 -24.20 -4.56 16.29
CA ASP A 65 -23.74 -4.80 17.67
C ASP A 65 -23.24 -6.24 17.86
N ASP A 66 -22.65 -6.86 16.83
CA ASP A 66 -21.90 -8.11 16.96
C ASP A 66 -20.46 -7.70 17.22
N GLY A 67 -20.06 -7.65 18.49
CA GLY A 67 -18.75 -7.23 19.00
C GLY A 67 -17.52 -8.03 18.53
N GLY A 68 -17.37 -8.22 17.22
CA GLY A 68 -16.08 -8.48 16.58
C GLY A 68 -15.35 -7.14 16.30
N PRO A 69 -14.01 -7.14 16.24
CA PRO A 69 -13.27 -5.93 15.90
C PRO A 69 -13.73 -5.45 14.53
N GLY A 70 -14.25 -4.23 14.48
CA GLY A 70 -14.66 -3.61 13.23
C GLY A 70 -13.45 -3.47 12.32
N ILE A 71 -13.58 -3.86 11.05
CA ILE A 71 -12.50 -3.66 10.07
C ILE A 71 -12.31 -2.14 9.90
N GLY A 72 -11.10 -1.66 10.18
CA GLY A 72 -10.74 -0.25 10.00
C GLY A 72 -10.62 0.12 8.53
N THR A 73 -10.54 1.42 8.24
CA THR A 73 -10.26 1.92 6.90
C THR A 73 -8.77 2.24 6.74
N ALA A 74 -8.22 1.89 5.59
CA ALA A 74 -6.87 2.28 5.21
C ALA A 74 -6.85 2.72 3.76
N ASP A 75 -6.07 3.77 3.47
CA ASP A 75 -5.81 4.22 2.11
C ASP A 75 -4.31 4.44 1.91
N GLY A 76 -3.88 4.41 0.66
CA GLY A 76 -2.49 4.66 0.38
C GLY A 76 -2.19 4.81 -1.10
N ARG A 77 -0.92 5.09 -1.35
CA ARG A 77 -0.37 5.23 -2.69
C ARG A 77 0.95 4.49 -2.77
N LEU A 78 1.16 3.80 -3.88
CA LEU A 78 2.44 3.26 -4.30
C LEU A 78 2.90 4.00 -5.55
N ILE A 79 4.14 4.45 -5.54
CA ILE A 79 4.78 5.15 -6.65
C ILE A 79 6.06 4.40 -7.02
N LEU A 80 6.14 3.96 -8.26
CA LEU A 80 7.36 3.48 -8.88
C LEU A 80 8.08 4.66 -9.54
N LEU A 81 9.33 4.87 -9.18
CA LEU A 81 10.25 5.82 -9.80
C LEU A 81 11.31 5.05 -10.57
N HIS A 82 11.70 5.57 -11.73
CA HIS A 82 12.77 5.01 -12.53
C HIS A 82 13.63 6.10 -13.16
N ASP A 83 14.94 5.94 -13.00
CA ASP A 83 15.98 6.72 -13.62
C ASP A 83 16.98 5.76 -14.29
N PRO A 84 17.02 5.67 -15.64
CA PRO A 84 17.91 4.77 -16.36
C PRO A 84 19.40 5.01 -16.08
N ASP A 85 19.77 6.23 -15.68
CA ASP A 85 21.15 6.58 -15.33
C ASP A 85 21.49 6.25 -13.87
N GLY A 86 20.49 5.80 -13.09
CA GLY A 86 20.62 5.50 -11.67
C GLY A 86 20.65 6.74 -10.78
N GLN A 87 20.38 6.54 -9.49
CA GLN A 87 20.42 7.60 -8.47
C GLN A 87 21.20 7.11 -7.25
N ASP A 88 22.21 7.87 -6.80
CA ASP A 88 23.02 7.55 -5.62
C ASP A 88 22.16 7.39 -4.35
N ALA A 89 21.14 8.24 -4.21
CA ALA A 89 20.21 8.20 -3.08
C ALA A 89 19.33 6.93 -3.07
N TRP A 90 19.17 6.27 -4.21
CA TRP A 90 18.40 5.02 -4.32
C TRP A 90 19.33 3.80 -4.33
N ARG A 91 20.63 3.99 -4.60
CA ARG A 91 21.57 2.89 -4.86
C ARG A 91 21.06 1.95 -5.95
N GLY A 92 20.44 2.51 -6.98
CA GLY A 92 19.86 1.76 -8.10
C GLY A 92 19.09 2.64 -9.08
N GLU A 93 18.52 2.00 -10.11
CA GLU A 93 17.73 2.64 -11.18
C GLU A 93 16.25 2.77 -10.83
N TYR A 94 15.78 2.09 -9.78
CA TYR A 94 14.39 2.03 -9.38
C TYR A 94 14.23 2.41 -7.91
N ARG A 95 13.11 3.07 -7.59
CA ARG A 95 12.69 3.30 -6.21
C ARG A 95 11.19 3.12 -6.10
N VAL A 96 10.75 2.31 -5.14
CA VAL A 96 9.34 2.27 -4.75
C VAL A 96 9.17 3.21 -3.57
N VAL A 97 8.16 4.06 -3.63
CA VAL A 97 7.79 5.00 -2.58
C VAL A 97 6.33 4.76 -2.24
N VAL A 98 6.02 4.61 -0.95
CA VAL A 98 4.66 4.41 -0.46
C VAL A 98 4.28 5.41 0.62
N LEU A 99 3.00 5.73 0.66
CA LEU A 99 2.34 6.37 1.78
C LEU A 99 1.08 5.56 2.09
N VAL A 100 0.93 5.12 3.33
CA VAL A 100 -0.27 4.44 3.83
C VAL A 100 -0.78 5.20 5.04
N GLN A 101 -2.09 5.40 5.10
CA GLN A 101 -2.79 6.04 6.20
C GLN A 101 -3.94 5.13 6.64
N ALA A 102 -4.18 5.08 7.94
CA ALA A 102 -5.30 4.33 8.50
C ALA A 102 -5.79 4.99 9.79
N ASP A 103 -7.09 4.92 10.03
CA ASP A 103 -7.67 5.29 11.31
C ASP A 103 -7.44 4.16 12.31
N LEU A 104 -7.02 4.53 13.52
CA LEU A 104 -6.66 3.58 14.57
C LEU A 104 -7.73 3.49 15.64
N GLU A 105 -7.98 2.26 16.10
CA GLU A 105 -8.74 2.03 17.33
C GLU A 105 -7.99 2.63 18.55
N PRO A 106 -8.71 3.15 19.55
CA PRO A 106 -8.13 3.80 20.73
C PRO A 106 -7.07 2.97 21.45
N GLU A 107 -7.28 1.66 21.54
CA GLU A 107 -6.38 0.70 22.19
C GLU A 107 -5.03 0.68 21.49
N LEU A 108 -5.03 0.50 20.17
CA LEU A 108 -3.82 0.48 19.34
C LEU A 108 -3.15 1.86 19.29
N ALA A 109 -3.95 2.93 19.27
CA ALA A 109 -3.47 4.31 19.30
C ALA A 109 -2.67 4.64 20.57
N SER A 110 -2.96 3.96 21.69
CA SER A 110 -2.27 4.17 22.96
C SER A 110 -0.95 3.40 23.10
N ASP A 111 -0.70 2.42 22.21
CA ASP A 111 0.49 1.57 22.28
C ASP A 111 1.78 2.38 22.01
N PRO A 112 2.77 2.38 22.93
CA PRO A 112 4.05 3.02 22.69
C PRO A 112 4.90 2.35 21.59
N LEU A 113 4.66 1.07 21.27
CA LEU A 113 5.38 0.29 20.26
C LEU A 113 4.77 0.42 18.86
N LEU A 114 3.64 1.14 18.72
CA LEU A 114 2.95 1.32 17.45
C LEU A 114 3.86 1.75 16.29
N PRO A 115 4.86 2.64 16.46
CA PRO A 115 5.78 2.96 15.36
C PRO A 115 6.60 1.76 14.87
N ASP A 116 7.13 0.96 15.79
CA ASP A 116 7.93 -0.23 15.47
C ASP A 116 7.05 -1.33 14.85
N VAL A 117 5.85 -1.52 15.39
CA VAL A 117 4.85 -2.46 14.86
C VAL A 117 4.40 -2.03 13.46
N GLY A 118 4.09 -0.75 13.26
CA GLY A 118 3.71 -0.21 11.95
C GLY A 118 4.81 -0.38 10.91
N TRP A 119 6.08 -0.23 11.31
CA TRP A 119 7.22 -0.52 10.45
C TRP A 119 7.34 -2.01 10.12
N SER A 120 7.10 -2.88 11.12
CA SER A 120 7.17 -4.32 10.95
C SER A 120 6.18 -4.83 9.90
N TRP A 121 4.96 -4.27 9.82
CA TRP A 121 3.96 -4.63 8.81
C TRP A 121 4.49 -4.54 7.38
N LEU A 122 5.26 -3.49 7.07
CA LEU A 122 5.88 -3.36 5.74
C LEU A 122 6.93 -4.43 5.52
N SER A 123 7.85 -4.60 6.47
CA SER A 123 8.96 -5.56 6.32
C SER A 123 8.47 -7.02 6.25
N GLU A 124 7.45 -7.36 7.03
CA GLU A 124 6.82 -8.67 7.03
C GLU A 124 6.03 -8.91 5.75
N ALA A 125 5.30 -7.91 5.24
CA ALA A 125 4.61 -8.02 3.95
C ALA A 125 5.59 -8.25 2.79
N LEU A 126 6.71 -7.51 2.76
CA LEU A 126 7.77 -7.71 1.76
C LEU A 126 8.38 -9.12 1.86
N ALA A 127 8.65 -9.59 3.09
CA ALA A 127 9.19 -10.92 3.31
C ALA A 127 8.21 -12.03 2.92
N ALA A 128 6.94 -11.92 3.30
CA ALA A 128 5.88 -12.89 2.98
C ALA A 128 5.64 -13.02 1.47
N ARG A 129 5.83 -11.93 0.72
CA ARG A 129 5.74 -11.93 -0.76
C ARG A 129 7.05 -12.30 -1.46
N GLY A 130 8.10 -12.62 -0.71
CA GLY A 130 9.41 -12.98 -1.27
C GLY A 130 10.06 -11.84 -2.07
N CYS A 131 9.78 -10.59 -1.70
CA CYS A 131 10.31 -9.43 -2.40
C CYS A 131 11.82 -9.32 -2.19
N ALA A 132 12.58 -9.23 -3.28
CA ALA A 132 13.99 -8.84 -3.21
C ALA A 132 14.09 -7.31 -3.17
N TYR A 133 14.67 -6.75 -2.12
CA TYR A 133 14.82 -5.30 -1.97
C TYR A 133 16.08 -4.93 -1.18
N ALA A 134 16.48 -3.66 -1.32
CA ALA A 134 17.54 -3.02 -0.55
C ALA A 134 17.13 -1.61 -0.10
N GLU A 135 17.96 -1.01 0.75
CA GLU A 135 17.82 0.38 1.21
C GLU A 135 16.41 0.76 1.71
N PRO A 136 15.76 -0.04 2.58
CA PRO A 136 14.48 0.34 3.16
C PRO A 136 14.68 1.57 4.05
N SER A 137 13.78 2.53 3.92
CA SER A 137 13.79 3.76 4.70
C SER A 137 12.37 4.29 4.85
N GLY A 138 12.10 5.02 5.92
CA GLY A 138 10.77 5.56 6.12
C GLY A 138 10.56 6.18 7.50
N THR A 139 9.31 6.55 7.75
CA THR A 139 8.82 7.08 9.01
C THR A 139 7.44 6.50 9.29
N VAL A 140 7.18 6.18 10.56
CA VAL A 140 5.83 5.88 11.05
C VAL A 140 5.44 7.00 12.01
N SER A 141 4.34 7.69 11.71
CA SER A 141 3.85 8.82 12.49
C SER A 141 2.46 8.53 13.03
N ARG A 142 2.18 9.01 14.24
CA ARG A 142 0.85 9.00 14.85
C ARG A 142 0.37 10.43 15.06
N SER A 143 -0.86 10.72 14.64
CA SER A 143 -1.51 12.01 14.87
C SER A 143 -2.87 11.83 15.54
N SER A 144 -3.10 12.54 16.65
CA SER A 144 -4.36 12.52 17.40
C SER A 144 -5.11 13.85 17.28
N SER A 145 -6.41 13.79 16.99
CA SER A 145 -7.31 14.94 16.90
C SER A 145 -8.29 14.94 18.06
N HIS A 146 -8.36 16.06 18.78
CA HIS A 146 -9.42 16.33 19.76
C HIS A 146 -10.23 17.54 19.28
N PHE A 147 -11.55 17.45 19.38
CA PHE A 147 -12.46 18.44 18.81
C PHE A 147 -13.10 19.30 19.90
N PHE A 148 -13.20 20.61 19.65
CA PHE A 148 -13.71 21.59 20.60
C PHE A 148 -14.69 22.56 19.90
N GLY A 149 -15.45 23.32 20.69
CA GLY A 149 -16.38 24.33 20.17
C GLY A 149 -17.44 23.74 19.24
N GLY A 150 -17.60 24.31 18.04
CA GLY A 150 -18.58 23.84 17.04
C GLY A 150 -18.35 22.41 16.53
N LEU A 151 -17.23 21.77 16.86
CA LEU A 151 -16.93 20.38 16.53
C LEU A 151 -16.95 19.45 17.75
N ALA A 152 -17.36 19.92 18.93
CA ALA A 152 -17.30 19.14 20.17
C ALA A 152 -18.15 17.85 20.18
N GLY A 153 -19.08 17.70 19.23
CA GLY A 153 -19.85 16.46 19.05
C GLY A 153 -19.13 15.37 18.24
N ARG A 154 -17.89 15.60 17.80
CA ARG A 154 -17.08 14.59 17.09
C ARG A 154 -16.22 13.82 18.07
N ASP A 155 -16.18 12.51 17.90
CA ASP A 155 -15.29 11.65 18.67
C ASP A 155 -13.82 11.95 18.36
N PRO A 156 -12.91 11.88 19.35
CA PRO A 156 -11.48 11.96 19.10
C PRO A 156 -11.05 10.90 18.09
N SER A 157 -10.11 11.26 17.22
CA SER A 157 -9.59 10.32 16.22
C SER A 157 -8.07 10.26 16.27
N THR A 158 -7.52 9.07 16.04
CA THR A 158 -6.08 8.88 15.86
C THR A 158 -5.82 8.23 14.52
N ARG A 159 -4.80 8.72 13.83
CA ARG A 159 -4.37 8.22 12.53
C ARG A 159 -2.92 7.80 12.59
N ILE A 160 -2.62 6.67 11.97
CA ILE A 160 -1.26 6.26 11.63
C ILE A 160 -0.94 6.68 10.19
N GLU A 161 0.29 7.10 9.97
CA GLU A 161 0.83 7.36 8.65
C GLU A 161 2.19 6.65 8.52
N ILE A 162 2.28 5.77 7.54
CA ILE A 162 3.51 5.05 7.18
C ILE A 162 3.99 5.62 5.85
N ARG A 163 5.14 6.30 5.89
CA ARG A 163 5.86 6.72 4.68
C ARG A 163 7.07 5.83 4.54
N ALA A 164 7.20 5.15 3.41
CA ALA A 164 8.33 4.26 3.21
C ALA A 164 8.86 4.34 1.78
N SER A 165 10.10 3.92 1.60
CA SER A 165 10.65 3.68 0.29
C SER A 165 11.75 2.63 0.36
N TRP A 166 11.91 1.88 -0.72
CA TRP A 166 12.94 0.86 -0.89
C TRP A 166 13.34 0.73 -2.35
N THR A 167 14.48 0.11 -2.58
CA THR A 167 15.03 -0.17 -3.91
C THR A 167 14.70 -1.62 -4.26
N PRO A 168 13.79 -1.87 -5.22
CA PRO A 168 13.48 -3.22 -5.64
C PRO A 168 14.68 -3.82 -6.38
N LEU A 169 15.01 -5.07 -6.10
CA LEU A 169 16.12 -5.78 -6.71
C LEU A 169 15.59 -6.77 -7.75
N ALA A 170 16.32 -6.90 -8.85
CA ALA A 170 16.05 -7.95 -9.83
C ALA A 170 16.43 -9.30 -9.24
N ALA A 171 15.59 -10.32 -9.47
CA ALA A 171 15.99 -11.69 -9.21
C ALA A 171 17.22 -12.03 -10.08
N PRO A 172 18.15 -12.89 -9.64
CA PRO A 172 19.35 -13.19 -10.41
C PRO A 172 19.05 -13.77 -11.82
N GLN A 173 17.86 -14.33 -12.01
CA GLN A 173 17.39 -14.90 -13.28
C GLN A 173 16.45 -13.95 -14.05
N ALA A 174 16.19 -12.75 -13.54
CA ALA A 174 15.27 -11.81 -14.15
C ALA A 174 15.82 -11.33 -15.51
N PRO A 175 14.99 -11.30 -16.57
CA PRO A 175 15.45 -10.85 -17.87
C PRO A 175 15.86 -9.38 -17.79
N GLU A 176 17.08 -9.08 -18.25
CA GLU A 176 17.63 -7.72 -18.39
C GLU A 176 17.74 -6.94 -17.05
N GLY A 177 17.80 -7.62 -15.91
CA GLY A 177 17.94 -6.94 -14.61
C GLY A 177 16.74 -6.09 -14.21
N VAL A 178 15.57 -6.32 -14.82
CA VAL A 178 14.33 -5.64 -14.45
C VAL A 178 13.75 -6.30 -13.19
N PRO A 179 13.43 -5.54 -12.13
CA PRO A 179 12.82 -6.10 -10.94
C PRO A 179 11.39 -6.59 -11.20
N GLU A 180 10.99 -7.65 -10.50
CA GLU A 180 9.61 -8.17 -10.53
C GLU A 180 8.75 -7.37 -9.54
N LEU A 181 7.95 -6.44 -10.06
CA LEU A 181 7.20 -5.47 -9.24
C LEU A 181 5.83 -5.98 -8.79
N GLY A 182 5.33 -7.09 -9.33
CA GLY A 182 4.07 -7.69 -8.91
C GLY A 182 4.06 -8.10 -7.44
N CYS A 183 5.15 -8.68 -6.92
CA CYS A 183 5.24 -9.04 -5.50
C CYS A 183 5.31 -7.82 -4.58
N HIS A 184 5.96 -6.73 -5.03
CA HIS A 184 6.00 -5.46 -4.29
C HIS A 184 4.63 -4.78 -4.23
N LEU A 185 3.83 -4.85 -5.31
CA LEU A 185 2.44 -4.39 -5.29
C LEU A 185 1.61 -5.21 -4.29
N ALA A 186 1.74 -6.54 -4.33
CA ALA A 186 1.05 -7.43 -3.41
C ALA A 186 1.43 -7.16 -1.94
N ALA A 187 2.72 -6.90 -1.67
CA ALA A 187 3.20 -6.56 -0.33
C ALA A 187 2.64 -5.22 0.16
N TRP A 188 2.54 -4.22 -0.71
CA TRP A 188 1.87 -2.96 -0.37
C TRP A 188 0.37 -3.15 -0.12
N GLY A 189 -0.30 -4.05 -0.86
CA GLY A 189 -1.67 -4.45 -0.57
C GLY A 189 -1.83 -5.09 0.82
N GLU A 190 -0.92 -5.99 1.21
CA GLU A 190 -0.92 -6.56 2.57
C GLU A 190 -0.66 -5.51 3.64
N LEU A 191 0.19 -4.51 3.36
CA LEU A 191 0.39 -3.38 4.27
C LEU A 191 -0.89 -2.57 4.47
N LEU A 192 -1.66 -2.30 3.40
CA LEU A 192 -2.97 -1.65 3.52
C LEU A 192 -3.93 -2.48 4.38
N CYS A 193 -4.00 -3.80 4.13
CA CYS A 193 -4.84 -4.70 4.92
C CYS A 193 -4.43 -4.73 6.40
N ALA A 194 -3.13 -4.84 6.70
CA ALA A 194 -2.62 -4.82 8.06
C ALA A 194 -2.94 -3.51 8.78
N ALA A 195 -2.77 -2.37 8.09
CA ALA A 195 -3.11 -1.05 8.63
C ALA A 195 -4.62 -0.90 8.89
N ALA A 196 -5.46 -1.55 8.08
CA ALA A 196 -6.91 -1.63 8.27
C ALA A 196 -7.32 -2.66 9.35
N GLY A 197 -6.38 -3.36 9.99
CA GLY A 197 -6.68 -4.38 11.00
C GLY A 197 -7.15 -5.73 10.44
N LEU A 198 -7.04 -5.96 9.13
CA LEU A 198 -7.35 -7.26 8.54
C LEU A 198 -6.28 -8.29 8.90
N PRO A 199 -6.67 -9.52 9.27
CA PRO A 199 -5.70 -10.57 9.54
C PRO A 199 -4.93 -10.96 8.27
N PRO A 200 -3.68 -11.46 8.42
CA PRO A 200 -2.92 -11.99 7.30
C PRO A 200 -3.59 -13.23 6.72
N VAL A 201 -3.61 -13.37 5.40
CA VAL A 201 -4.16 -14.56 4.73
C VAL A 201 -3.19 -15.72 4.92
N GLN A 202 -3.63 -16.79 5.60
CA GLN A 202 -2.88 -18.03 5.69
C GLN A 202 -2.99 -18.77 4.34
N GLU A 203 -1.89 -18.97 3.63
CA GLU A 203 -1.87 -19.81 2.42
C GLU A 203 -2.22 -21.26 2.81
N GLY A 204 -3.43 -21.72 2.46
CA GLY A 204 -3.84 -23.12 2.63
C GLY A 204 -5.18 -23.38 3.32
N VAL A 205 -5.89 -22.37 3.82
CA VAL A 205 -7.25 -22.57 4.36
C VAL A 205 -8.28 -22.09 3.34
N ILE A 206 -8.76 -23.01 2.51
CA ILE A 206 -10.00 -22.80 1.76
C ILE A 206 -11.11 -22.74 2.80
N ALA A 207 -11.68 -21.55 3.02
CA ALA A 207 -12.88 -21.41 3.84
C ALA A 207 -13.98 -22.30 3.23
N MET A 208 -14.34 -23.38 3.92
CA MET A 208 -15.41 -24.25 3.46
C MET A 208 -16.71 -23.45 3.38
N PRO A 209 -17.46 -23.50 2.28
CA PRO A 209 -18.77 -22.87 2.21
C PRO A 209 -19.64 -23.48 3.32
N ARG A 210 -20.24 -22.62 4.17
CA ARG A 210 -21.25 -23.07 5.13
C ARG A 210 -22.35 -23.80 4.34
N PRO A 211 -22.70 -25.05 4.67
CA PRO A 211 -23.78 -25.73 3.98
C PRO A 211 -25.07 -24.93 4.18
N GLY A 212 -25.64 -24.46 3.08
CA GLY A 212 -26.90 -23.74 3.07
C GLY A 212 -27.96 -24.56 3.79
N ARG A 213 -28.60 -23.95 4.78
CA ARG A 213 -29.71 -24.54 5.52
C ARG A 213 -30.91 -24.57 4.58
N GLY A 214 -31.01 -25.65 3.80
CA GLY A 214 -32.14 -25.91 2.92
C GLY A 214 -33.44 -25.97 3.72
N ARG A 215 -34.46 -25.30 3.19
CA ARG A 215 -35.85 -25.35 3.65
C ARG A 215 -36.67 -26.13 2.62
#